data_AF-A0A819A227-F1
#
_entry.id   AF-A0A819A227-F1
#
_cell.length_a   1.000
_cell.length_b   1.000
_cell.length_c   1.000
_cell.angle_alpha   90.00
_cell.angle_beta   90.00
_cell.angle_gamma   90.00
#
_symmetry.space_group_name_H-M   'P 1'
#
loop_
_entity.id
_entity.type
_entity.pdbx_description
1 polymer ?
#
loop_
_entity_poly.entity_id
_entity_poly.type
_entity_poly.pdbx_seq_one_letter_code
_entity_poly.pdbx_strand_id
1 'polypeptide(L)'
;MESNLDTISDNTKQLRTHFEKVCEDIISKLNEYIDYIRNTEELCDQAIQFNDDLENKLVNAFNKEKKCKDIKLKLSATPIKGKVILDVGGHKYTTSVDTLTREQNTFFAALFSGRWELQIDPDDNSVFIDRNGELFRHILEYLRTDSIPNDVMTNEPLRQLLIIEAEYFCIHNLTHIL
;
A
#
# COMPACT_ATOMS: atom_id res chain seq x y z
N MET A 1 72.00 55.94 44.42
CA MET A 1 70.81 55.26 44.98
C MET A 1 69.61 55.40 44.06
N GLU A 2 69.36 56.56 43.45
CA GLU A 2 68.25 56.77 42.50
C GLU A 2 68.25 55.81 41.30
N SER A 3 69.39 55.52 40.65
CA SER A 3 69.39 54.66 39.44
C SER A 3 69.03 53.19 39.67
N ASN A 4 69.14 52.68 40.90
CA ASN A 4 68.75 51.30 41.24
C ASN A 4 67.25 51.19 41.52
N LEU A 5 66.61 52.26 42.01
CA LEU A 5 65.16 52.31 42.21
C LEU A 5 64.43 52.35 40.86
N ASP A 6 64.95 53.10 39.90
CA ASP A 6 64.36 53.17 38.56
C ASP A 6 64.40 51.82 37.84
N THR A 7 65.51 51.07 37.94
CA THR A 7 65.61 49.73 37.34
C THR A 7 64.65 48.72 37.98
N ILE A 8 64.46 48.78 39.30
CA ILE A 8 63.49 47.92 40.00
C ILE A 8 62.05 48.27 39.61
N SER A 9 61.75 49.57 39.47
CA SER A 9 60.46 50.08 38.99
C SER A 9 60.15 49.62 37.57
N ASP A 10 61.15 49.63 36.67
CA ASP A 10 60.98 49.20 35.28
C ASP A 10 60.78 47.67 35.18
N ASN A 11 61.55 46.88 35.94
CA ASN A 11 61.39 45.43 35.99
C ASN A 11 60.02 45.02 36.55
N THR A 12 59.53 45.71 37.57
CA THR A 12 58.20 45.44 38.13
C THR A 12 57.07 45.82 37.17
N LYS A 13 57.23 46.90 36.39
CA LYS A 13 56.30 47.22 35.29
C LYS A 13 56.32 46.14 34.21
N GLN A 14 57.49 45.72 33.73
CA GLN A 14 57.60 44.68 32.70
C GLN A 14 56.98 43.35 33.15
N LEU A 15 57.24 42.93 34.38
CA LEU A 15 56.66 41.70 34.94
C LEU A 15 55.14 41.79 35.03
N ARG A 16 54.60 42.96 35.45
CA ARG A 16 53.16 43.20 35.48
C ARG A 16 52.54 43.08 34.09
N THR A 17 53.14 43.76 33.09
CA THR A 17 52.64 43.73 31.71
C THR A 17 52.69 42.32 31.13
N HIS A 18 53.73 41.54 31.44
CA HIS A 18 53.80 40.13 31.02
C HIS A 18 52.69 39.30 31.67
N PHE A 19 52.43 39.49 32.97
CA PHE A 19 51.37 38.79 33.68
C PHE A 19 49.99 39.15 33.15
N GLU A 20 49.73 40.43 32.88
CA GLU A 20 48.49 40.92 32.25
C GLU A 20 48.27 40.26 30.88
N LYS A 21 49.31 40.18 30.03
CA LYS A 21 49.23 39.50 28.74
C LYS A 21 48.92 38.00 28.86
N VAL A 22 49.56 37.30 29.81
CA VAL A 22 49.27 35.88 30.07
C VAL A 22 47.82 35.69 30.53
N CYS A 23 47.31 36.59 31.38
CA CYS A 23 45.91 36.57 31.78
C CYS A 23 44.97 36.80 30.58
N GLU A 24 45.25 37.77 29.71
CA GLU A 24 44.48 38.02 28.49
C GLU A 24 44.45 36.80 27.55
N ASP A 25 45.61 36.17 27.32
CA ASP A 25 45.72 34.97 26.49
C ASP A 25 44.91 33.79 27.07
N ILE A 26 44.96 33.59 28.39
CA ILE A 26 44.17 32.56 29.09
C ILE A 26 42.68 32.86 28.96
N ILE A 27 42.26 34.09 29.22
CA ILE A 27 40.85 34.50 29.13
C ILE A 27 40.33 34.30 27.70
N SER A 28 41.12 34.69 26.70
CA SER A 28 40.79 34.49 25.28
C SER A 28 40.57 33.01 24.96
N LYS A 29 41.48 32.13 25.39
CA LYS A 29 41.35 30.69 25.13
C LYS A 29 40.18 30.06 25.87
N LEU A 30 39.89 30.50 27.10
CA LEU A 30 38.72 30.04 27.86
C LEU A 30 37.42 30.45 27.18
N ASN A 31 37.33 31.67 26.66
CA ASN A 31 36.15 32.11 25.90
C ASN A 31 35.94 31.29 24.62
N GLU A 32 37.02 30.98 23.90
CA GLU A 32 36.96 30.10 22.71
C GLU A 32 36.42 28.71 23.07
N TYR A 33 36.86 28.11 24.20
CA TYR A 33 36.31 26.83 24.67
C TYR A 33 34.84 26.93 25.09
N ILE A 34 34.43 28.03 25.73
CA ILE A 34 33.03 28.25 26.10
C ILE A 34 32.16 28.31 24.84
N ASP A 35 32.61 29.01 23.81
CA ASP A 35 31.87 29.12 22.54
C ASP A 35 31.81 27.77 21.82
N TYR A 36 32.88 26.96 21.87
CA TYR A 36 32.85 25.60 21.36
C TYR A 36 31.81 24.73 22.07
N ILE A 37 31.74 24.79 23.41
CA ILE A 37 30.76 24.05 24.21
C ILE A 37 29.33 24.47 23.83
N ARG A 38 29.04 25.77 23.77
CA ARG A 38 27.72 26.29 23.39
C ARG A 38 27.27 25.79 22.02
N ASN A 39 28.18 25.84 21.04
CA ASN A 39 27.88 25.39 19.68
C ASN A 39 27.63 23.88 19.63
N THR A 40 28.32 23.11 20.48
CA THR A 40 28.11 21.66 20.61
C THR A 40 26.76 21.36 21.25
N GLU A 41 26.35 22.12 22.28
CA GLU A 41 25.02 22.01 22.90
C GLU A 41 23.91 22.33 21.90
N GLU A 42 24.07 23.38 21.09
CA GLU A 42 23.09 23.74 20.04
C GLU A 42 22.93 22.63 18.99
N LEU A 43 24.04 22.01 18.56
CA LEU A 43 24.00 20.85 17.67
C LEU A 43 23.30 19.64 18.30
N CYS A 44 23.48 19.41 19.60
CA CYS A 44 22.76 18.36 20.33
C CYS A 44 21.26 18.62 20.35
N ASP A 45 20.83 19.85 20.63
CA ASP A 45 19.42 20.24 20.64
C ASP A 45 18.78 20.05 19.25
N GLN A 46 19.48 20.46 18.18
CA GLN A 46 19.04 20.24 16.81
C GLN A 46 18.90 18.74 16.47
N ALA A 47 19.83 17.91 16.94
CA ALA A 47 19.77 16.47 16.72
C ALA A 47 18.59 15.81 17.43
N ILE A 48 18.28 16.24 18.66
CA ILE A 48 17.11 15.79 19.42
C ILE A 48 15.83 16.16 18.66
N GLN A 49 15.70 17.43 18.26
CA GLN A 49 14.52 17.90 17.53
C GLN A 49 14.32 17.13 16.20
N PHE A 50 15.40 16.87 15.47
CA PHE A 50 15.32 16.09 14.24
C PHE A 50 14.86 14.65 14.49
N ASN A 51 15.31 14.04 15.59
CA ASN A 51 14.90 12.69 15.95
C ASN A 51 13.40 12.63 16.30
N ASP A 52 12.89 13.61 17.07
CA ASP A 52 11.46 13.71 17.39
C ASP A 52 10.60 13.87 16.11
N ASP A 53 11.05 14.70 15.18
CA ASP A 53 10.37 14.88 13.88
C ASP A 53 10.35 13.59 13.05
N LEU A 54 11.44 12.81 13.07
CA LEU A 54 11.51 11.51 12.41
C LEU A 54 10.55 10.51 13.03
N GLU A 55 10.51 10.42 14.35
CA GLU A 55 9.59 9.53 15.08
C GLU A 55 8.12 9.87 14.75
N ASN A 56 7.77 11.15 14.75
CA ASN A 56 6.44 11.63 14.38
C ASN A 56 6.08 11.27 12.93
N LYS A 57 7.02 11.42 11.98
CA LYS A 57 6.82 11.01 10.58
C LYS A 57 6.62 9.50 10.45
N LEU A 58 7.39 8.70 11.19
CA LEU A 58 7.28 7.24 11.17
C LEU A 58 5.91 6.77 11.67
N VAL A 59 5.45 7.31 12.81
CA VAL A 59 4.12 7.00 13.36
C VAL A 59 3.01 7.35 12.37
N ASN A 60 3.10 8.52 11.73
CA ASN A 60 2.13 8.95 10.73
C ASN A 60 2.13 8.05 9.49
N ALA A 61 3.30 7.64 9.00
CA ALA A 61 3.42 6.73 7.88
C ALA A 61 2.81 5.36 8.20
N PHE A 62 3.10 4.82 9.38
CA PHE A 62 2.55 3.54 9.85
C PHE A 62 1.02 3.59 9.98
N ASN A 63 0.48 4.67 10.53
CA ASN A 63 -0.97 4.87 10.64
C ASN A 63 -1.65 4.97 9.26
N LYS A 64 -1.03 5.68 8.31
CA LYS A 64 -1.52 5.73 6.92
C LYS A 64 -1.51 4.35 6.27
N GLU A 65 -0.43 3.58 6.43
CA GLU A 65 -0.31 2.23 5.90
C GLU A 65 -1.38 1.30 6.48
N LYS A 66 -1.58 1.33 7.80
CA LYS A 66 -2.63 0.56 8.48
C LYS A 66 -4.01 0.91 7.95
N LYS A 67 -4.32 2.21 7.81
CA LYS A 67 -5.59 2.68 7.26
C LYS A 67 -5.80 2.20 5.81
N CYS A 68 -4.77 2.25 4.97
CA CYS A 68 -4.83 1.74 3.60
C CYS A 68 -5.05 0.21 3.56
N LYS A 69 -4.37 -0.55 4.43
CA LYS A 69 -4.57 -2.00 4.57
C LYS A 69 -6.00 -2.32 5.00
N ASP A 70 -6.54 -1.59 5.98
CA ASP A 70 -7.92 -1.77 6.44
C ASP A 70 -8.95 -1.47 5.35
N ILE A 71 -8.73 -0.41 4.56
CA ILE A 71 -9.58 -0.08 3.40
C ILE A 71 -9.53 -1.19 2.35
N LYS A 72 -8.33 -1.69 2.00
CA LYS A 72 -8.16 -2.80 1.05
C LYS A 72 -8.84 -4.07 1.52
N LEU A 73 -8.72 -4.39 2.81
CA LEU A 73 -9.38 -5.54 3.43
C LEU A 73 -10.91 -5.40 3.36
N LYS A 74 -11.45 -4.23 3.72
CA LYS A 74 -12.89 -3.94 3.61
C LYS A 74 -13.40 -4.04 2.17
N LEU A 75 -12.65 -3.50 1.20
CA LEU A 75 -12.98 -3.62 -0.23
C LEU A 75 -13.02 -5.09 -0.68
N SER A 76 -12.02 -5.89 -0.31
CA SER A 76 -12.00 -7.32 -0.65
C SER A 76 -13.08 -8.15 0.05
N ALA A 77 -13.57 -7.69 1.21
CA ALA A 77 -14.63 -8.34 1.98
C ALA A 77 -16.03 -7.86 1.60
N THR A 78 -16.15 -6.80 0.78
CA THR A 78 -17.44 -6.31 0.30
C THR A 78 -17.78 -7.09 -0.97
N PRO A 79 -18.85 -7.91 -1.01
CA PRO A 79 -19.26 -8.55 -2.25
C PRO A 79 -19.47 -7.47 -3.31
N ILE A 80 -18.84 -7.61 -4.47
CA ILE A 80 -19.08 -6.72 -5.61
C ILE A 80 -20.55 -6.90 -5.98
N LYS A 81 -21.42 -5.97 -5.57
CA LYS A 81 -22.83 -6.00 -5.93
C LYS A 81 -23.03 -5.08 -7.13
N GLY A 82 -23.66 -5.58 -8.18
CA GLY A 82 -23.96 -4.76 -9.35
C GLY A 82 -24.13 -5.54 -10.64
N LYS A 83 -24.45 -4.78 -11.69
CA LYS A 83 -24.51 -5.24 -13.07
C LYS A 83 -23.09 -5.45 -13.60
N VAL A 84 -22.88 -6.55 -14.33
CA VAL A 84 -21.64 -6.87 -15.04
C VAL A 84 -21.94 -7.25 -16.48
N ILE A 85 -21.00 -6.93 -17.37
CA ILE A 85 -21.01 -7.31 -18.78
C ILE A 85 -19.90 -8.35 -18.98
N LEU A 86 -20.24 -9.50 -19.53
CA LEU A 86 -19.30 -10.54 -19.92
C LEU A 86 -19.25 -10.62 -21.44
N ASP A 87 -18.06 -10.67 -22.02
CA ASP A 87 -17.84 -11.04 -23.41
C ASP A 87 -17.33 -12.49 -23.44
N VAL A 88 -18.19 -13.43 -23.84
CA VAL A 88 -17.85 -14.86 -23.85
C VAL A 88 -17.66 -15.31 -25.29
N GLY A 89 -16.40 -15.40 -25.74
CA GLY A 89 -16.06 -15.77 -27.12
C GLY A 89 -16.75 -14.89 -28.17
N GLY A 90 -16.89 -13.59 -27.92
CA GLY A 90 -17.56 -12.62 -28.80
C GLY A 90 -19.05 -12.41 -28.50
N HIS A 91 -19.63 -13.14 -27.55
CA HIS A 91 -21.04 -12.99 -27.17
C HIS A 91 -21.18 -12.16 -25.89
N LYS A 92 -21.88 -11.03 -25.98
CA LYS A 92 -22.08 -10.13 -24.84
C LYS A 92 -23.27 -10.53 -23.99
N TYR A 93 -23.03 -10.78 -22.71
CA TYR A 93 -24.03 -11.09 -21.69
C TYR A 93 -24.04 -10.02 -20.61
N THR A 94 -25.21 -9.50 -20.30
CA THR A 94 -25.43 -8.63 -19.14
C THR A 94 -26.09 -9.42 -18.03
N THR A 95 -25.53 -9.38 -16.82
CA THR A 95 -26.11 -10.05 -15.64
C THR A 95 -25.71 -9.35 -14.34
N SER A 96 -26.09 -9.89 -13.19
CA SER A 96 -25.64 -9.42 -11.88
C SER A 96 -24.53 -10.30 -11.32
N VAL A 97 -23.65 -9.72 -10.50
CA VAL A 97 -22.65 -10.52 -9.77
C VAL A 97 -23.34 -11.54 -8.87
N ASP A 98 -24.45 -11.18 -8.21
CA ASP A 98 -25.23 -12.09 -7.37
C ASP A 98 -25.67 -13.36 -8.13
N THR A 99 -26.05 -13.23 -9.40
CA THR A 99 -26.36 -14.37 -10.28
C THR A 99 -25.13 -15.24 -10.51
N LEU A 100 -23.99 -14.63 -10.86
CA LEU A 100 -22.76 -15.36 -11.17
C LEU A 100 -22.15 -16.03 -9.94
N THR A 101 -22.34 -15.44 -8.76
CA THR A 101 -21.84 -15.94 -7.47
C THR A 101 -22.92 -16.65 -6.64
N ARG A 102 -24.04 -17.04 -7.27
CA ARG A 102 -25.11 -17.79 -6.59
C ARG A 102 -24.58 -19.07 -5.93
N GLU A 103 -23.65 -19.71 -6.62
CA GLU A 103 -22.92 -20.88 -6.12
C GLU A 103 -21.49 -20.50 -5.71
N GLN A 104 -21.08 -20.99 -4.56
CA GLN A 104 -19.71 -20.83 -4.06
C GLN A 104 -18.77 -21.83 -4.72
N ASN A 105 -17.46 -21.55 -4.66
CA ASN A 105 -16.40 -22.41 -5.20
C ASN A 105 -16.50 -22.66 -6.72
N THR A 106 -17.12 -21.74 -7.45
CA THR A 106 -17.17 -21.72 -8.92
C THR A 106 -16.10 -20.79 -9.50
N PHE A 107 -15.87 -20.89 -10.80
CA PHE A 107 -15.04 -19.94 -11.56
C PHE A 107 -15.44 -18.49 -11.27
N PHE A 108 -16.74 -18.19 -11.33
CA PHE A 108 -17.25 -16.85 -11.10
C PHE A 108 -17.11 -16.38 -9.66
N ALA A 109 -17.33 -17.26 -8.68
CA ALA A 109 -17.08 -16.93 -7.27
C ALA A 109 -15.61 -16.56 -7.03
N ALA A 110 -14.67 -17.25 -7.70
CA ALA A 110 -13.26 -16.88 -7.67
C ALA A 110 -13.00 -15.56 -8.41
N LEU A 111 -13.58 -15.37 -9.59
CA LEU A 111 -13.43 -14.18 -10.42
C LEU A 111 -13.84 -12.90 -9.68
N PHE A 112 -14.97 -12.92 -8.97
CA PHE A 112 -15.48 -11.77 -8.21
C PHE A 112 -15.02 -11.73 -6.74
N SER A 113 -14.08 -12.59 -6.33
CA SER A 113 -13.52 -12.59 -4.97
C SER A 113 -12.53 -11.45 -4.69
N GLY A 114 -12.22 -10.62 -5.70
CA GLY A 114 -11.22 -9.55 -5.62
C GLY A 114 -9.76 -10.06 -5.57
N ARG A 115 -9.56 -11.38 -5.75
CA ARG A 115 -8.22 -12.01 -5.78
C ARG A 115 -7.57 -11.99 -7.16
N TRP A 116 -8.33 -11.69 -8.21
CA TRP A 116 -7.89 -11.68 -9.60
C TRP A 116 -7.97 -10.26 -10.17
N GLU A 117 -6.96 -9.85 -10.92
CA GLU A 117 -7.04 -8.65 -11.74
C GLU A 117 -7.93 -8.95 -12.95
N LEU A 118 -9.13 -8.37 -12.96
CA LEU A 118 -10.04 -8.50 -14.09
C LEU A 118 -9.50 -7.65 -15.25
N GLN A 119 -9.24 -8.29 -16.38
CA GLN A 119 -9.04 -7.58 -17.63
C GLN A 119 -10.41 -7.10 -18.11
N ILE A 120 -10.65 -5.81 -17.89
CA ILE A 120 -11.88 -5.13 -18.28
C ILE A 120 -11.58 -4.37 -19.57
N ASP A 121 -12.42 -4.53 -20.57
CA ASP A 121 -12.34 -3.77 -21.82
C ASP A 121 -12.58 -2.28 -21.53
N PRO A 122 -11.68 -1.37 -21.96
CA PRO A 122 -11.78 0.05 -21.65
C PRO A 122 -12.93 0.76 -22.37
N ASP A 123 -13.44 0.22 -23.48
CA ASP A 123 -14.47 0.88 -24.29
C ASP A 123 -15.87 0.59 -23.76
N ASP A 124 -16.14 -0.63 -23.30
CA ASP A 124 -17.48 -1.05 -22.88
C ASP A 124 -17.58 -1.66 -21.47
N ASN A 125 -16.45 -1.79 -20.77
CA ASN A 125 -16.34 -2.38 -19.44
C ASN A 125 -16.74 -3.87 -19.36
N SER A 126 -16.63 -4.62 -20.45
CA SER A 126 -16.85 -6.07 -20.45
C SER A 126 -15.66 -6.85 -19.91
N VAL A 127 -15.93 -7.99 -19.27
CA VAL A 127 -14.91 -8.98 -18.88
C VAL A 127 -14.88 -10.07 -19.93
N PHE A 128 -13.73 -10.25 -20.59
CA PHE A 128 -13.57 -11.26 -21.63
C PHE A 128 -13.33 -12.66 -21.04
N ILE A 129 -14.02 -13.64 -21.61
CA ILE A 129 -13.91 -15.06 -21.30
C ILE A 129 -13.78 -15.82 -22.62
N ASP A 130 -12.65 -16.48 -22.82
CA ASP A 130 -12.33 -17.23 -24.04
C ASP A 130 -13.03 -18.60 -24.07
N ARG A 131 -14.37 -18.60 -24.10
CA ARG A 131 -15.24 -19.79 -24.06
C ARG A 131 -16.39 -19.69 -25.06
N ASN A 132 -17.15 -20.77 -25.21
CA ASN A 132 -18.28 -20.82 -26.13
C ASN A 132 -19.46 -19.96 -25.63
N GLY A 133 -19.66 -18.81 -26.27
CA GLY A 133 -20.74 -17.90 -25.93
C GLY A 133 -22.15 -18.46 -26.10
N GLU A 134 -22.41 -19.32 -27.09
CA GLU A 134 -23.76 -19.89 -27.30
C GLU A 134 -24.16 -20.85 -26.18
N LEU A 135 -23.22 -21.71 -25.76
CA LEU A 135 -23.42 -22.64 -24.65
C LEU A 135 -23.52 -21.89 -23.31
N PHE A 136 -22.77 -20.79 -23.17
CA PHE A 136 -22.81 -19.98 -21.95
C PHE A 136 -24.19 -19.43 -21.63
N ARG A 137 -25.07 -19.23 -22.62
CA ARG A 137 -26.48 -18.88 -22.38
C ARG A 137 -27.17 -19.86 -21.43
N HIS A 138 -26.92 -21.16 -21.60
CA HIS A 138 -27.52 -22.22 -20.78
C HIS A 138 -26.93 -22.25 -19.38
N ILE A 139 -25.62 -22.01 -19.26
CA ILE A 139 -24.93 -21.82 -17.97
C ILE A 139 -25.56 -20.65 -17.21
N LEU A 140 -25.71 -19.51 -17.88
CA LEU A 140 -26.24 -18.30 -17.27
C LEU A 140 -27.72 -18.45 -16.87
N GLU A 141 -28.52 -19.15 -17.68
CA GLU A 141 -29.91 -19.43 -17.34
C GLU A 141 -30.03 -20.33 -16.11
N TYR A 142 -29.22 -21.40 -16.04
CA TYR A 142 -29.14 -22.23 -14.85
C TYR A 142 -28.79 -21.41 -13.59
N LEU A 143 -27.80 -20.52 -13.68
CA LEU A 143 -27.42 -19.65 -12.57
C LEU A 143 -28.53 -18.66 -12.16
N ARG A 144 -29.53 -18.41 -13.00
CA ARG A 144 -30.68 -17.56 -12.69
C ARG A 144 -31.85 -18.34 -12.07
N THR A 145 -32.14 -19.52 -12.59
CA THR A 145 -33.39 -20.25 -12.29
C THR A 145 -33.19 -21.53 -11.50
N ASP A 146 -31.95 -21.99 -11.33
CA ASP A 146 -31.59 -23.29 -10.76
C ASP A 146 -32.15 -24.49 -11.55
N SER A 147 -32.43 -24.31 -12.84
CA SER A 147 -33.08 -25.32 -13.67
C SER A 147 -32.54 -25.35 -15.08
N ILE A 148 -32.48 -26.54 -15.69
CA ILE A 148 -32.20 -26.71 -17.11
C ILE A 148 -33.49 -27.08 -17.86
N PRO A 149 -33.79 -26.41 -18.98
CA PRO A 149 -34.92 -26.77 -19.84
C PRO A 149 -34.88 -28.24 -20.34
N ASN A 150 -36.06 -28.87 -20.45
CA ASN A 150 -36.18 -30.29 -20.85
C ASN A 150 -35.65 -30.58 -22.27
N ASP A 151 -35.73 -29.62 -23.19
CA ASP A 151 -35.16 -29.72 -24.54
C ASP A 151 -33.63 -29.85 -24.52
N VAL A 152 -32.95 -29.24 -23.54
CA VAL A 152 -31.51 -29.44 -23.30
C VAL A 152 -31.26 -30.83 -22.72
N MET A 153 -32.06 -31.26 -21.74
CA MET A 153 -31.89 -32.57 -21.09
C MET A 153 -32.04 -33.76 -22.06
N THR A 154 -32.97 -33.64 -23.01
CA THR A 154 -33.26 -34.68 -24.01
C THR A 154 -32.32 -34.64 -25.22
N ASN A 155 -31.50 -33.60 -25.38
CA ASN A 155 -30.56 -33.44 -26.48
C ASN A 155 -29.15 -33.89 -26.05
N GLU A 156 -28.85 -35.18 -26.26
CA GLU A 156 -27.57 -35.81 -25.88
C GLU A 156 -26.32 -35.04 -26.37
N PRO A 157 -26.19 -34.66 -27.66
CA PRO A 157 -25.04 -33.87 -28.12
C PRO A 157 -24.88 -32.53 -27.40
N LEU A 158 -25.98 -31.78 -27.22
CA LEU A 158 -25.94 -30.50 -26.54
C LEU A 158 -25.56 -30.66 -25.07
N ARG A 159 -26.11 -31.68 -24.41
CA ARG A 159 -25.82 -31.98 -23.01
C ARG A 159 -24.33 -32.26 -22.80
N GLN A 160 -23.71 -33.07 -23.67
CA GLN A 160 -22.29 -33.37 -23.59
C GLN A 160 -21.41 -32.13 -23.77
N LEU A 161 -21.77 -31.23 -24.69
CA LEU A 161 -21.07 -29.95 -24.87
C LEU A 161 -21.24 -29.03 -23.65
N LEU A 162 -22.44 -29.02 -23.05
CA LEU A 162 -22.72 -28.19 -21.88
C LEU A 162 -22.00 -28.69 -20.63
N ILE A 163 -21.82 -30.01 -20.47
CA ILE A 163 -20.99 -30.60 -19.40
C ILE A 163 -19.56 -30.04 -19.45
N ILE A 164 -18.95 -29.98 -20.64
CA ILE A 164 -17.58 -29.44 -20.81
C ILE A 164 -17.50 -27.97 -20.35
N GLU A 165 -18.49 -27.14 -20.68
CA GLU A 165 -18.54 -25.75 -20.22
C GLU A 165 -18.80 -25.67 -18.70
N ALA A 166 -19.71 -26.50 -18.16
CA ALA A 166 -20.02 -26.52 -16.74
C ALA A 166 -18.80 -26.94 -15.89
N GLU A 167 -18.01 -27.90 -16.38
CA GLU A 167 -16.73 -28.29 -15.79
C GLU A 167 -15.71 -27.14 -15.82
N TYR A 168 -15.59 -26.45 -16.96
CA TYR A 168 -14.71 -25.27 -17.09
C TYR A 168 -15.07 -24.19 -16.07
N PHE A 169 -16.36 -23.85 -15.94
CA PHE A 169 -16.83 -22.87 -14.97
C PHE A 169 -16.91 -23.41 -13.53
N CYS A 170 -16.54 -24.68 -13.31
CA CYS A 170 -16.58 -25.38 -12.03
C CYS A 170 -17.95 -25.32 -11.34
N ILE A 171 -19.03 -25.44 -12.13
CA ILE A 171 -20.42 -25.43 -11.63
C ILE A 171 -20.85 -26.87 -11.36
N HIS A 172 -20.37 -27.40 -10.24
CA HIS A 172 -20.51 -28.81 -9.88
C HIS A 172 -21.97 -29.28 -9.84
N ASN A 173 -22.88 -28.44 -9.31
CA ASN A 173 -24.30 -28.80 -9.25
C ASN A 173 -24.90 -29.02 -10.64
N LEU A 174 -24.51 -28.19 -11.62
CA LEU A 174 -24.96 -28.34 -12.99
C LEU A 174 -24.39 -29.62 -13.62
N THR A 175 -23.12 -29.92 -13.40
CA THR A 175 -22.51 -31.19 -13.88
C THR A 175 -23.15 -32.44 -13.30
N HIS A 176 -23.77 -32.35 -12.11
CA HIS A 176 -24.49 -33.47 -11.51
C HIS A 176 -25.93 -33.64 -12.05
N ILE A 177 -26.51 -32.57 -12.61
CA ILE A 177 -27.88 -32.57 -13.15
C ILE A 177 -27.90 -32.96 -14.63
N LEU A 178 -26.90 -32.54 -15.41
CA LEU A 178 -26.70 -32.88 -16.82
C LEU A 178 -26.18 -34.31 -16.98
#